data_AF-A0A0H4CHW8-F1
#
_entry.id   AF-A0A0H4CHW8-F1
#
_cell.length_a   1.000
_cell.length_b   1.000
_cell.length_c   1.000
_cell.angle_alpha   90.00
_cell.angle_beta   90.00
_cell.angle_gamma   90.00
#
_symmetry.space_group_name_H-M   'P 1'
#
loop_
_entity.id
_entity.type
_entity.pdbx_description
1 polymer ?
#
loop_
_entity_poly.entity_id
_entity_poly.type
_entity_poly.pdbx_seq_one_letter_code
_entity_poly.pdbx_strand_id
1 'polypeptide(L)'
;MSSTAPEPRGQDTSVGKLLSEVTSDIQTLFRQEVELAKAEIREETAKAGKAAGMYGGAGFGGYMVALFASLAAMFGLANVMDTGWAALIVTAVWAGIAAVLFVMGRSRMREVSPKPEQTVETLKEDAQWARHPTK
;
A
#
# COMPACT_ATOMS: atom_id res chain seq x y z
N MET A 1 9.10 66.19 50.85
CA MET A 1 7.94 65.33 50.57
C MET A 1 8.36 64.37 49.47
N SER A 2 8.76 63.15 49.82
CA SER A 2 9.22 62.12 48.88
C SER A 2 8.13 61.07 48.78
N SER A 3 7.50 60.94 47.61
CA SER A 3 6.47 59.93 47.35
C SER A 3 7.09 58.80 46.53
N THR A 4 7.28 57.66 47.17
CA THR A 4 7.63 56.37 46.56
C THR A 4 6.35 55.74 45.99
N ALA A 5 6.24 55.65 44.66
CA ALA A 5 5.20 54.86 44.01
C ALA A 5 5.65 53.38 43.91
N PRO A 6 4.75 52.39 44.10
CA PRO A 6 5.11 50.98 44.02
C PRO A 6 5.11 50.50 42.56
N GLU A 7 6.24 49.96 42.10
CA GLU A 7 6.32 49.28 40.80
C GLU A 7 5.53 47.95 40.81
N PRO A 8 4.66 47.69 39.82
CA PRO A 8 3.89 46.46 39.77
C PRO A 8 4.67 45.32 39.09
N ARG A 9 4.94 44.26 39.86
CA ARG A 9 4.93 42.82 39.49
C ARG A 9 5.51 42.43 38.11
N GLY A 10 6.82 42.22 38.05
CA GLY A 10 7.52 41.59 36.93
C GLY A 10 7.67 40.06 37.00
N GLN A 11 7.10 39.37 38.00
CA GLN A 11 7.30 37.92 38.20
C GLN A 11 6.24 37.06 37.49
N ASP A 12 4.98 37.49 37.44
CA ASP A 12 3.87 36.76 36.80
C ASP A 12 4.04 36.65 35.27
N THR A 13 4.78 37.58 34.67
CA THR A 13 5.07 37.60 33.22
C THR A 13 6.08 36.52 32.81
N SER A 14 6.98 36.10 33.71
CA SER A 14 8.08 35.17 33.38
C SER A 14 7.60 33.72 33.24
N VAL A 15 6.75 33.25 34.15
CA VAL A 15 6.21 31.88 34.12
C VAL A 15 5.23 31.70 32.96
N GLY A 16 4.41 32.71 32.69
CA GLY A 16 3.53 32.72 31.50
C GLY A 16 4.30 32.73 30.18
N LYS A 17 5.45 33.43 30.14
CA LYS A 17 6.34 33.44 28.96
C LYS A 17 7.00 32.08 28.72
N LEU A 18 7.53 31.44 29.77
CA LEU A 18 8.14 30.11 29.66
C LEU A 18 7.13 29.03 29.25
N LEU A 19 5.90 29.08 29.79
CA LEU A 19 4.84 28.14 29.41
C LEU A 19 4.40 28.34 27.95
N SER A 20 4.37 29.58 27.48
CA SER A 20 4.12 29.94 26.08
C SER A 20 5.23 29.42 25.15
N GLU A 21 6.49 29.57 25.54
CA GLU A 21 7.65 29.05 24.79
C GLU A 21 7.61 27.51 24.70
N VAL A 22 7.40 26.79 25.81
CA VAL A 22 7.29 25.32 25.80
C VAL A 22 6.10 24.84 24.95
N THR A 23 4.95 25.51 25.02
CA THR A 23 3.79 25.17 24.20
C THR A 23 4.08 25.38 22.70
N SER A 24 4.78 26.46 22.37
CA SER A 24 5.25 26.74 21.00
C SER A 24 6.24 25.69 20.50
N ASP A 25 7.16 25.22 21.36
CA ASP A 25 8.13 24.19 21.01
C ASP A 25 7.45 22.85 20.76
N ILE A 26 6.50 22.45 21.60
CA ILE A 26 5.69 21.24 21.41
C ILE A 26 4.89 21.32 20.11
N GLN A 27 4.26 22.47 19.81
CA GLN A 27 3.55 22.67 18.55
C GLN A 27 4.50 22.56 17.34
N THR A 28 5.73 23.00 17.50
CA THR A 28 6.77 22.92 16.47
C THR A 28 7.21 21.48 16.25
N LEU A 29 7.46 20.71 17.31
CA LEU A 29 7.78 19.29 17.22
C LEU A 29 6.65 18.48 16.58
N PHE A 30 5.40 18.73 16.97
CA PHE A 30 4.25 18.03 16.37
C PHE A 30 4.14 18.31 14.86
N ARG A 31 4.35 19.57 14.44
CA ARG A 31 4.41 19.91 13.01
C ARG A 31 5.55 19.19 12.30
N GLN A 32 6.72 19.10 12.92
CA GLN A 32 7.86 18.37 12.35
C GLN A 32 7.57 16.88 12.19
N GLU A 33 6.96 16.24 13.18
CA GLU A 33 6.59 14.82 13.11
C GLU A 33 5.58 14.56 11.98
N VAL A 34 4.60 15.46 11.82
CA VAL A 34 3.63 15.40 10.72
C VAL A 34 4.32 15.61 9.37
N GLU A 35 5.24 16.58 9.24
CA GLU A 35 5.99 16.80 8.00
C GLU A 35 6.93 15.63 7.69
N LEU A 36 7.54 15.01 8.71
CA LEU A 36 8.37 13.81 8.56
C LEU A 36 7.53 12.62 8.08
N ALA A 37 6.40 12.35 8.75
CA ALA A 37 5.48 11.28 8.35
C ALA A 37 4.95 11.49 6.92
N LYS A 38 4.63 12.73 6.54
CA LYS A 38 4.28 13.07 5.15
C LYS A 38 5.42 12.80 4.17
N ALA A 39 6.65 13.16 4.53
CA ALA A 39 7.83 12.92 3.70
C ALA A 39 8.07 11.42 3.49
N GLU A 40 8.00 10.62 4.56
CA GLU A 40 8.17 9.17 4.51
C GLU A 40 7.06 8.51 3.69
N ILE A 41 5.79 8.86 3.92
CA ILE A 41 4.67 8.35 3.11
C ILE A 41 4.85 8.72 1.63
N ARG A 42 5.31 9.93 1.32
CA ARG A 42 5.56 10.37 -0.06
C ARG A 42 6.68 9.56 -0.70
N GLU A 43 7.76 9.31 0.03
CA GLU A 43 8.89 8.50 -0.44
C GLU A 43 8.45 7.06 -0.72
N GLU A 44 7.74 6.44 0.22
CA GLU A 44 7.22 5.08 0.07
C GLU A 44 6.20 4.98 -1.07
N THR A 45 5.32 5.97 -1.21
CA THR A 45 4.37 6.03 -2.33
C THR A 45 5.09 6.17 -3.67
N ALA A 46 6.16 6.96 -3.74
CA ALA A 46 6.96 7.11 -4.95
C ALA A 46 7.70 5.81 -5.32
N LYS A 47 8.28 5.12 -4.33
CA LYS A 47 8.91 3.80 -4.52
C LYS A 47 7.89 2.77 -5.02
N ALA A 48 6.74 2.67 -4.35
CA ALA A 48 5.65 1.78 -4.73
C ALA A 48 5.11 2.10 -6.12
N GLY A 49 4.93 3.39 -6.45
CA GLY A 49 4.48 3.84 -7.77
C GLY A 49 5.48 3.50 -8.88
N LYS A 50 6.78 3.67 -8.64
CA LYS A 50 7.83 3.26 -9.57
C LYS A 50 7.84 1.75 -9.76
N ALA A 51 7.77 0.97 -8.68
CA ALA A 51 7.72 -0.48 -8.75
C ALA A 51 6.48 -0.96 -9.53
N ALA A 52 5.30 -0.41 -9.22
CA ALA A 52 4.06 -0.71 -9.95
C ALA A 52 4.19 -0.37 -11.45
N GLY A 53 4.79 0.77 -11.79
CA GLY A 53 5.08 1.15 -13.17
C GLY A 53 6.02 0.16 -13.88
N MET A 54 7.09 -0.28 -13.20
CA MET A 54 8.02 -1.28 -13.74
C MET A 54 7.35 -2.64 -13.96
N TYR A 55 6.53 -3.10 -13.00
CA TYR A 55 5.75 -4.34 -13.16
C TYR A 55 4.69 -4.22 -14.25
N GLY A 56 4.03 -3.08 -14.39
CA GLY A 56 3.10 -2.82 -15.48
C GLY A 56 3.80 -2.87 -16.84
N GLY A 57 4.96 -2.20 -16.96
CA GLY A 57 5.79 -2.24 -18.16
C GLY A 57 6.30 -3.65 -18.48
N ALA A 58 6.75 -4.40 -17.48
CA ALA A 58 7.18 -5.79 -17.64
C ALA A 58 6.02 -6.70 -18.07
N GLY A 59 4.83 -6.51 -17.51
CA GLY A 59 3.63 -7.24 -17.91
C GLY A 59 3.25 -6.98 -19.36
N PHE A 60 3.23 -5.72 -19.79
CA PHE A 60 2.97 -5.35 -21.19
C PHE A 60 4.07 -5.89 -22.12
N GLY A 61 5.34 -5.73 -21.75
CA GLY A 61 6.46 -6.26 -22.51
C GLY A 61 6.40 -7.78 -22.66
N GLY A 62 6.10 -8.50 -21.58
CA GLY A 62 5.88 -9.94 -21.60
C GLY A 62 4.74 -10.36 -22.52
N TYR A 63 3.62 -9.62 -22.49
CA TYR A 63 2.50 -9.84 -23.42
C TYR A 63 2.91 -9.65 -24.89
N MET A 64 3.67 -8.59 -25.21
CA MET A 64 4.19 -8.36 -26.57
C MET A 64 5.14 -9.46 -27.03
N VAL A 65 6.06 -9.89 -26.16
CA VAL A 65 6.96 -11.03 -26.46
C VAL A 65 6.14 -12.28 -26.77
N ALA A 66 5.14 -12.58 -25.95
CA ALA A 66 4.30 -13.75 -26.13
C ALA A 66 3.46 -13.68 -27.42
N LEU A 67 2.95 -12.50 -27.78
CA LEU A 67 2.26 -12.26 -29.05
C LEU A 67 3.19 -12.53 -30.24
N PHE A 68 4.37 -11.91 -30.28
CA PHE A 68 5.31 -12.10 -31.39
C PHE A 68 5.86 -13.54 -31.46
N ALA A 69 6.11 -14.17 -30.32
CA ALA A 69 6.48 -15.58 -30.27
C ALA A 69 5.38 -16.48 -30.84
N SER A 70 4.11 -16.16 -30.58
CA SER A 70 2.96 -16.91 -31.12
C SER A 70 2.86 -16.77 -32.63
N LEU A 71 3.05 -15.55 -33.15
CA LEU A 71 3.08 -15.31 -34.59
C LEU A 71 4.27 -16.02 -35.25
N ALA A 72 5.46 -15.94 -34.66
CA ALA A 72 6.64 -16.63 -35.15
C ALA A 72 6.45 -18.15 -35.16
N ALA A 73 5.87 -18.72 -34.10
CA ALA A 73 5.56 -20.15 -34.03
C ALA A 73 4.53 -20.56 -35.10
N MET A 74 3.46 -19.78 -35.27
CA MET A 74 2.43 -20.03 -36.28
C MET A 74 3.01 -19.99 -37.69
N PHE A 75 3.75 -18.94 -38.05
CA PHE A 75 4.39 -18.84 -39.36
C PHE A 75 5.49 -19.88 -39.55
N GLY A 76 6.22 -20.22 -38.49
CA GLY A 76 7.20 -21.32 -38.49
C GLY A 76 6.55 -22.65 -38.87
N LEU A 77 5.47 -23.02 -38.19
CA LEU A 77 4.69 -24.23 -38.50
C LEU A 77 4.06 -24.16 -39.90
N ALA A 78 3.60 -22.99 -40.34
CA ALA A 78 3.01 -22.82 -41.66
C ALA A 78 3.97 -23.15 -42.83
N ASN A 79 5.28 -23.25 -42.60
CA ASN A 79 6.23 -23.74 -43.60
C ASN A 79 6.12 -25.25 -43.87
N VAL A 80 5.52 -26.02 -42.94
CA VAL A 80 5.45 -27.49 -43.02
C VAL A 80 4.01 -28.02 -42.96
N MET A 81 3.02 -27.16 -42.69
CA MET A 81 1.60 -27.51 -42.69
C MET A 81 0.74 -26.32 -43.08
N ASP A 82 -0.56 -26.56 -43.32
CA ASP A 82 -1.51 -25.48 -43.59
C ASP A 82 -1.61 -24.49 -42.40
N THR A 83 -1.72 -23.20 -42.71
CA THR A 83 -1.76 -22.12 -41.72
C THR A 83 -2.90 -22.28 -40.71
N GLY A 84 -4.04 -22.86 -41.11
CA GLY A 84 -5.15 -23.13 -40.21
C GLY A 84 -4.78 -24.13 -39.12
N TRP A 85 -4.09 -25.22 -39.47
CA TRP A 85 -3.60 -26.20 -38.50
C TRP A 85 -2.51 -25.63 -37.60
N ALA A 86 -1.60 -24.82 -38.16
CA ALA A 86 -0.59 -24.12 -37.38
C ALA A 86 -1.22 -23.19 -36.32
N ALA A 87 -2.23 -22.41 -36.72
CA ALA A 87 -2.97 -21.53 -35.81
C ALA A 87 -3.72 -22.31 -34.73
N LEU A 88 -4.34 -23.44 -35.07
CA LEU A 88 -5.02 -24.29 -34.09
C LEU A 88 -4.06 -24.86 -33.04
N ILE A 89 -2.85 -25.30 -33.45
CA ILE A 89 -1.84 -25.80 -32.52
C ILE A 89 -1.39 -24.71 -31.55
N VAL A 90 -1.04 -23.51 -32.05
CA VAL A 90 -0.63 -22.38 -31.20
C VAL A 90 -1.77 -21.98 -30.25
N THR A 91 -3.02 -21.99 -30.73
CA THR A 91 -4.21 -21.72 -29.90
C THR A 91 -4.38 -22.77 -28.80
N ALA A 92 -4.19 -24.05 -29.12
CA ALA A 92 -4.29 -25.13 -28.14
C ALA A 92 -3.23 -25.00 -27.02
N VAL A 93 -2.01 -24.57 -27.36
CA VAL A 93 -0.96 -24.27 -26.37
C VAL A 93 -1.41 -23.15 -25.43
N TRP A 94 -1.95 -22.05 -25.95
CA TRP A 94 -2.48 -20.97 -25.12
C TRP A 94 -3.68 -21.37 -24.28
N ALA A 95 -4.57 -22.20 -24.80
CA ALA A 95 -5.68 -22.76 -24.04
C ALA A 95 -5.18 -23.61 -22.87
N GLY A 96 -4.13 -24.41 -23.07
CA GLY A 96 -3.47 -25.18 -22.00
C GLY A 96 -2.87 -24.27 -20.92
N ILE A 97 -2.12 -23.23 -21.32
CA ILE A 97 -1.56 -22.24 -20.39
C ILE A 97 -2.69 -21.56 -19.59
N ALA A 98 -3.76 -21.12 -20.27
CA ALA A 98 -4.90 -20.47 -19.64
C ALA A 98 -5.61 -21.39 -18.64
N ALA A 99 -5.81 -22.67 -18.98
CA ALA A 99 -6.41 -23.66 -18.09
C ALA A 99 -5.57 -23.85 -16.81
N VAL A 100 -4.25 -23.99 -16.95
CA VAL A 100 -3.33 -24.13 -15.81
C VAL A 100 -3.38 -22.88 -14.91
N LEU A 101 -3.27 -21.69 -15.51
CA LEU A 101 -3.34 -20.43 -14.76
C LEU A 101 -4.68 -20.26 -14.06
N PHE A 102 -5.79 -20.63 -14.70
CA PHE A 102 -7.12 -20.59 -14.09
C PHE A 102 -7.21 -21.52 -12.87
N VAL A 103 -6.71 -22.75 -12.98
CA VAL A 103 -6.73 -23.71 -11.87
C VAL A 103 -5.85 -23.22 -10.71
N MET A 104 -4.63 -22.75 -10.99
CA MET A 104 -3.72 -22.20 -9.98
C MET A 104 -4.26 -20.93 -9.32
N GLY A 105 -4.85 -20.04 -10.10
CA GLY A 105 -5.49 -18.83 -9.59
C GLY A 105 -6.68 -19.18 -8.69
N ARG A 106 -7.49 -20.16 -9.11
CA ARG A 106 -8.63 -20.64 -8.34
C ARG A 106 -8.22 -21.32 -7.03
N SER A 107 -7.12 -22.08 -7.00
CA SER A 107 -6.63 -22.69 -5.75
C SER A 107 -6.14 -21.63 -4.77
N ARG A 108 -5.32 -20.68 -5.23
CA ARG A 108 -4.83 -19.57 -4.39
C ARG A 108 -5.96 -18.70 -3.85
N MET A 109 -6.96 -18.39 -4.68
CA MET A 109 -8.12 -17.62 -4.24
C MET A 109 -8.97 -18.33 -3.17
N ARG A 110 -8.93 -19.67 -3.11
CA ARG A 110 -9.61 -20.43 -2.05
C ARG A 110 -8.87 -20.39 -0.71
N GLU A 111 -7.56 -20.16 -0.74
CA GLU A 111 -6.72 -20.04 0.46
C GLU A 111 -6.74 -18.62 1.05
N VAL A 112 -7.13 -17.62 0.25
CA VAL A 112 -7.32 -16.25 0.74
C VAL A 112 -8.62 -16.18 1.53
N SER A 113 -8.53 -16.21 2.86
CA SER A 113 -9.65 -15.90 3.76
C SER A 113 -9.86 -14.37 3.81
N PRO A 114 -10.94 -13.81 3.24
CA PRO A 114 -11.19 -12.37 3.26
C PRO A 114 -11.57 -11.84 4.65
N LYS A 115 -11.87 -12.73 5.60
CA LYS A 115 -12.07 -12.37 7.00
C LYS A 115 -10.72 -12.49 7.72
N PRO A 116 -10.18 -11.40 8.29
CA PRO A 116 -9.07 -11.50 9.23
C PRO A 116 -9.58 -12.25 10.48
N GLU A 117 -9.38 -13.56 10.52
CA GLU A 117 -9.93 -14.42 11.57
C GLU A 117 -9.51 -13.94 12.96
N GLN A 118 -8.25 -13.54 13.11
CA GLN A 118 -7.72 -12.96 14.34
C GLN A 118 -8.44 -11.67 14.73
N THR A 119 -8.66 -10.73 13.81
CA THR A 119 -9.39 -9.48 14.12
C THR A 119 -10.84 -9.74 14.49
N VAL A 120 -11.49 -10.71 13.84
CA VAL A 120 -12.87 -11.09 14.18
C VAL A 120 -12.93 -11.76 15.56
N GLU A 121 -11.90 -12.52 15.94
CA GLU A 121 -11.80 -13.17 17.24
C GLU A 121 -11.53 -12.16 18.36
N THR A 122 -10.59 -11.23 18.17
CA THR A 122 -10.33 -10.13 19.12
C THR A 122 -11.56 -9.25 19.33
N LEU A 123 -12.28 -8.89 18.26
CA LEU A 123 -13.51 -8.11 18.37
C LEU A 123 -14.64 -8.87 19.11
N LYS A 124 -14.65 -10.21 19.04
CA LYS A 124 -15.60 -11.03 19.81
C LYS A 124 -15.22 -11.10 21.29
N GLU A 125 -13.94 -11.21 21.61
CA GLU A 125 -13.44 -11.17 22.99
C GLU A 125 -13.73 -9.81 23.63
N ASP A 126 -13.44 -8.71 22.94
CA ASP A 126 -13.74 -7.35 23.40
C ASP A 126 -15.25 -7.16 23.65
N ALA A 127 -16.09 -7.67 22.74
CA ALA A 127 -17.54 -7.62 22.88
C ALA A 127 -18.06 -8.51 24.03
N GLN A 128 -17.41 -9.64 24.33
CA GLN A 128 -17.73 -10.48 25.47
C GLN A 128 -17.33 -9.80 26.80
N TRP A 129 -16.14 -9.19 26.85
CA TRP A 129 -15.66 -8.44 28.01
C TRP A 129 -16.57 -7.25 28.35
N ALA A 130 -17.04 -6.53 27.33
CA ALA A 130 -18.00 -5.43 27.49
C ALA A 130 -19.39 -5.87 27.96
N ARG A 131 -19.80 -7.12 27.69
CA ARG A 131 -21.10 -7.68 28.14
C ARG A 131 -21.05 -8.23 29.57
N HIS A 132 -19.86 -8.59 30.06
CA HIS A 132 -19.66 -9.09 31.43
C HIS A 132 -18.53 -8.30 32.12
N PRO A 133 -18.75 -7.01 32.44
CA PRO A 133 -17.80 -6.28 33.27
C PRO A 133 -17.78 -6.93 34.65
N THR A 134 -16.73 -7.69 34.95
CA THR A 134 -16.45 -8.14 36.31
C THR A 134 -16.25 -6.91 37.18
N LYS A 135 -17.16 -6.71 38.13
CA LYS A 135 -17.03 -5.69 39.19
C LYS A 135 -15.85 -5.97 40.11
#